data_AF-A0A9P5CGZ9-F1
#
_entry.id   AF-A0A9P5CGZ9-F1
#
_cell.length_a   1.000
_cell.length_b   1.000
_cell.length_c   1.000
_cell.angle_alpha   90.00
_cell.angle_beta   90.00
_cell.angle_gamma   90.00
#
_symmetry.space_group_name_H-M   'P 1'
#
loop_
_entity.id
_entity.type
_entity.pdbx_description
1 polymer ?
#
loop_
_entity_poly.entity_id
_entity_poly.type
_entity_poly.pdbx_seq_one_letter_code
_entity_poly.pdbx_strand_id
1 'polypeptide(L)'
;MAPRNFDTFAIPKDVSPTEISPKIDGVDILWSDSHKSHYPWSWLNFTVQDTNNKKPTIQDERRLWGATVSSAPPEVDFENVMNSTSPKGMAELTGKIRQYGFCFVTNSPKTPEDTEKLLETIGPIRNTHYGGFYDFIPDLALADTAYTNLALPAHTDTTYFTEPAGLQAFHLLSHTPPTNKPADEVLGGQSLLVDGFYAAETLRKESPGDFEILRKIKLPWHASGNQGVAIAPDMAYPVIEAFGEKLHRIRWNNDDRGVVPVGIDVDAWYQAARKWDEILKRKESEYWFQLEPGRVLIFDNWRVLHGRSAFEGLRRICGAYISRDDFISRWKMTNFPREEAYQVNVTSAEDVDKTITEIVKEFNGRLDIFVANSGIPWTEGAFIDGSVETARNVMAINVDGVMWCAKSAGAHFRRQKEQGTTIDGKPLENFIAGSFIATASMSGSIVNIPQLQAVYNSSKAAVIHFCKSLAVEWTGFARVNTVSPGYILTEISTFCSPETKNIWKGKIVMGSSTL
;
A
#
# COMPACT_ATOMS: atom_id res chain seq x y z
N MET A 1 -3.54 11.49 -6.14
CA MET A 1 -3.08 12.50 -5.16
C MET A 1 -3.96 13.72 -5.36
N ALA A 2 -4.76 14.13 -4.37
CA ALA A 2 -5.46 15.40 -4.48
C ALA A 2 -4.42 16.52 -4.37
N PRO A 3 -4.22 17.36 -5.41
CA PRO A 3 -3.25 18.45 -5.35
C PRO A 3 -3.63 19.43 -4.22
N ARG A 4 -2.63 20.11 -3.66
CA ARG A 4 -2.90 21.25 -2.77
C ARG A 4 -3.53 22.36 -3.62
N ASN A 5 -4.82 22.58 -3.44
CA ASN A 5 -5.58 23.57 -4.20
C ASN A 5 -5.47 25.01 -3.65
N PHE A 6 -4.42 25.30 -2.87
CA PHE A 6 -4.21 26.60 -2.26
C PHE A 6 -2.75 27.03 -2.43
N ASP A 7 -2.55 28.29 -2.82
CA ASP A 7 -1.21 28.88 -2.91
C ASP A 7 -0.63 29.06 -1.51
N THR A 8 0.35 28.24 -1.16
CA THR A 8 1.00 28.29 0.16
C THR A 8 1.65 29.64 0.41
N PHE A 9 2.03 30.38 -0.63
CA PHE A 9 2.66 31.69 -0.50
C PHE A 9 1.65 32.82 -0.31
N ALA A 10 0.35 32.54 -0.48
CA ALA A 10 -0.72 33.47 -0.14
C ALA A 10 -1.07 33.45 1.36
N ILE A 11 -0.55 32.48 2.14
CA ILE A 11 -0.72 32.45 3.59
C ILE A 11 0.03 33.66 4.21
N PRO A 12 -0.65 34.53 4.99
CA PRO A 12 0.00 35.65 5.65
C PRO A 12 1.15 35.19 6.55
N LYS A 13 2.29 35.90 6.52
CA LYS A 13 3.48 35.52 7.31
C LYS A 13 3.24 35.57 8.82
N ASP A 14 2.30 36.39 9.24
CA ASP A 14 1.84 36.60 10.61
C ASP A 14 0.57 35.81 10.94
N VAL A 15 0.18 34.84 10.10
CA VAL A 15 -0.93 33.95 10.40
C VAL A 15 -0.66 33.23 11.72
N SER A 16 -1.64 33.26 12.62
CA SER A 16 -1.55 32.60 13.92
C SER A 16 -2.92 32.05 14.32
N PRO A 17 -2.96 30.96 15.12
CA PRO A 17 -4.21 30.46 15.65
C PRO A 17 -4.78 31.48 16.64
N THR A 18 -5.97 32.01 16.37
CA THR A 18 -6.69 32.90 17.29
C THR A 18 -7.60 32.14 18.24
N GLU A 19 -8.11 30.98 17.80
CA GLU A 19 -8.91 30.07 18.64
C GLU A 19 -8.54 28.62 18.33
N ILE A 20 -8.42 27.81 19.38
CA ILE A 20 -8.16 26.37 19.27
C ILE A 20 -9.24 25.65 20.08
N SER A 21 -10.04 24.86 19.39
CA SER A 21 -11.23 24.21 19.94
C SER A 21 -11.13 22.69 19.74
N PRO A 22 -10.63 21.94 20.73
CA PRO A 22 -10.57 20.48 20.67
C PRO A 22 -11.96 19.85 20.49
N LYS A 23 -12.02 18.86 19.61
CA LYS A 23 -13.20 18.07 19.23
C LYS A 23 -12.96 16.61 19.56
N ILE A 24 -13.99 15.77 19.47
CA ILE A 24 -13.81 14.34 19.79
C ILE A 24 -13.02 13.60 18.71
N ASP A 25 -13.14 14.03 17.46
CA ASP A 25 -12.53 13.45 16.27
C ASP A 25 -11.29 14.23 15.79
N GLY A 26 -11.06 15.44 16.32
CA GLY A 26 -9.92 16.27 15.95
C GLY A 26 -9.83 17.58 16.72
N VAL A 27 -9.29 18.61 16.09
CA VAL A 27 -9.23 19.97 16.62
C VAL A 27 -9.61 20.97 15.54
N ASP A 28 -10.51 21.88 15.88
CA ASP A 28 -10.83 23.04 15.06
C ASP A 28 -9.88 24.18 15.42
N ILE A 29 -9.35 24.85 14.40
CA ILE A 29 -8.50 26.03 14.54
C ILE A 29 -9.11 27.18 13.74
N LEU A 30 -9.34 28.30 14.42
CA LEU A 30 -9.60 29.59 13.78
C LEU A 30 -8.27 30.33 13.66
N TRP A 31 -7.95 30.79 12.47
CA TRP A 31 -6.73 31.53 12.15
C TRP A 31 -6.98 33.04 12.14
N SER A 32 -5.93 33.83 12.30
CA SER A 32 -5.99 35.31 12.34
C SER A 32 -6.48 35.95 11.04
N ASP A 33 -6.43 35.22 9.93
CA ASP A 33 -7.01 35.60 8.63
C ASP A 33 -8.49 35.18 8.49
N SER A 34 -9.11 34.74 9.59
CA SER A 34 -10.46 34.21 9.68
C SER A 34 -10.69 32.84 9.02
N HIS A 35 -9.65 32.18 8.50
CA HIS A 35 -9.77 30.83 7.99
C HIS A 35 -10.09 29.84 9.13
N LYS A 36 -10.85 28.79 8.81
CA LYS A 36 -11.19 27.71 9.75
C LYS A 36 -10.69 26.39 9.19
N SER A 37 -9.93 25.67 9.99
CA SER A 37 -9.43 24.34 9.65
C SER A 37 -9.82 23.33 10.71
N HIS A 38 -10.13 22.11 10.29
CA HIS A 38 -10.32 20.96 11.16
C HIS A 38 -9.20 19.94 10.92
N TYR A 39 -8.57 19.47 11.99
CA TYR A 39 -7.50 18.47 11.91
C TYR A 39 -7.89 17.22 12.72
N PRO A 40 -8.16 16.08 12.06
CA PRO A 40 -8.50 14.85 12.77
C PRO A 40 -7.37 14.39 13.69
N TRP A 41 -7.70 13.80 14.85
CA TRP A 41 -6.69 13.25 15.77
C TRP A 41 -5.85 12.16 15.12
N SER A 42 -6.44 11.35 14.23
CA SER A 42 -5.72 10.36 13.44
C SER A 42 -4.65 11.00 12.55
N TRP A 43 -5.01 12.08 11.86
CA TRP A 43 -4.10 12.84 11.00
C TRP A 43 -3.02 13.57 11.80
N LEU A 44 -3.37 14.20 12.92
CA LEU A 44 -2.41 14.86 13.80
C LEU A 44 -1.45 13.86 14.43
N ASN A 45 -1.94 12.73 14.95
CA ASN A 45 -1.07 11.68 15.47
C ASN A 45 -0.13 11.12 14.40
N PHE A 46 -0.60 11.01 13.16
CA PHE A 46 0.24 10.62 12.03
C PHE A 46 1.31 11.69 11.69
N THR A 47 0.96 12.97 11.78
CA THR A 47 1.80 14.08 11.28
C THR A 47 2.74 14.68 12.35
N VAL A 48 2.33 14.69 13.63
CA VAL A 48 3.09 15.25 14.77
C VAL A 48 4.25 14.34 15.20
N GLN A 49 4.27 13.07 14.76
CA GLN A 49 5.27 12.05 15.12
C GLN A 49 6.72 12.31 14.60
N ASP A 50 7.06 13.54 14.20
CA ASP A 50 8.30 13.86 13.48
C ASP A 50 9.25 14.85 14.20
N THR A 51 9.34 14.78 15.53
CA THR A 51 10.47 15.40 16.26
C THR A 51 11.35 14.41 17.04
N ASN A 52 10.86 13.20 17.32
CA ASN A 52 11.59 12.16 18.07
C ASN A 52 11.60 10.78 17.38
N ASN A 53 11.71 10.77 16.05
CA ASN A 53 12.22 9.63 15.28
C ASN A 53 11.38 8.33 15.33
N LYS A 54 10.05 8.44 15.33
CA LYS A 54 9.16 7.29 15.11
C LYS A 54 7.93 7.74 14.32
N LYS A 55 8.05 7.81 12.99
CA LYS A 55 6.86 7.66 12.13
C LYS A 55 6.09 6.42 12.63
N PRO A 56 4.79 6.28 12.33
CA PRO A 56 4.25 4.97 12.03
C PRO A 56 4.90 4.57 10.70
N THR A 57 6.22 4.31 10.74
CA THR A 57 6.90 3.63 9.66
C THR A 57 6.10 2.36 9.51
N ILE A 58 5.57 2.14 8.31
CA ILE A 58 5.37 0.79 7.82
C ILE A 58 6.58 0.03 8.33
N GLN A 59 6.35 -0.86 9.29
CA GLN A 59 7.42 -1.52 10.01
C GLN A 59 8.37 -2.05 8.93
N ASP A 60 9.67 -1.89 9.14
CA ASP A 60 10.61 -2.33 8.11
C ASP A 60 10.61 -3.86 8.09
N GLU A 61 9.62 -4.42 7.39
CA GLU A 61 9.34 -5.86 7.31
C GLU A 61 10.38 -6.58 6.45
N ARG A 62 11.41 -5.88 5.97
CA ARG A 62 12.52 -6.46 5.22
C ARG A 62 13.20 -7.54 6.06
N ARG A 63 13.12 -8.77 5.58
CA ARG A 63 13.79 -9.93 6.15
C ARG A 63 15.08 -10.15 5.39
N LEU A 64 16.21 -9.94 6.06
CA LEU A 64 17.53 -10.27 5.51
C LEU A 64 17.69 -11.79 5.40
N TRP A 65 18.35 -12.26 4.35
CA TRP A 65 18.55 -13.69 4.12
C TRP A 65 19.92 -14.00 3.53
N GLY A 66 20.36 -15.23 3.79
CA GLY A 66 21.47 -15.88 3.08
C GLY A 66 20.95 -17.16 2.39
N ALA A 67 21.83 -18.13 2.15
CA ALA A 67 21.53 -19.37 1.43
C ALA A 67 20.38 -20.20 2.02
N THR A 68 20.04 -20.00 3.30
CA THR A 68 18.91 -20.67 3.95
C THR A 68 17.55 -20.32 3.35
N VAL A 69 17.43 -19.24 2.56
CA VAL A 69 16.19 -18.92 1.83
C VAL A 69 15.78 -20.03 0.86
N SER A 70 16.74 -20.85 0.41
CA SER A 70 16.51 -21.99 -0.50
C SER A 70 15.53 -23.03 0.03
N SER A 71 15.35 -23.14 1.36
CA SER A 71 14.41 -24.12 1.93
C SER A 71 12.94 -23.75 1.72
N ALA A 72 12.65 -22.46 1.54
CA ALA A 72 11.30 -21.93 1.37
C ALA A 72 11.37 -20.58 0.63
N PRO A 73 11.72 -20.57 -0.66
CA PRO A 73 11.78 -19.33 -1.42
C PRO A 73 10.38 -18.69 -1.50
N PRO A 74 10.28 -17.35 -1.55
CA PRO A 74 9.01 -16.66 -1.70
C PRO A 74 8.39 -16.93 -3.08
N GLU A 75 7.23 -17.59 -3.11
CA GLU A 75 6.51 -17.90 -4.35
C GLU A 75 5.04 -17.52 -4.28
N VAL A 76 4.45 -17.17 -5.41
CA VAL A 76 3.01 -16.96 -5.61
C VAL A 76 2.57 -17.60 -6.91
N ASP A 77 1.33 -18.04 -6.98
CA ASP A 77 0.78 -18.66 -8.19
C ASP A 77 0.33 -17.60 -9.21
N PHE A 78 0.58 -17.84 -10.51
CA PHE A 78 0.22 -16.94 -11.60
C PHE A 78 -1.26 -16.57 -11.62
N GLU A 79 -2.17 -17.54 -11.47
CA GLU A 79 -3.62 -17.29 -11.53
C GLU A 79 -4.07 -16.39 -10.37
N ASN A 80 -3.47 -16.57 -9.19
CA ASN A 80 -3.75 -15.72 -8.03
C ASN A 80 -3.31 -14.26 -8.27
N VAL A 81 -2.14 -14.06 -8.88
CA VAL A 81 -1.61 -12.72 -9.19
C VAL A 81 -2.46 -12.04 -10.27
N MET A 82 -2.84 -12.79 -11.30
CA MET A 82 -3.60 -12.28 -12.45
C MET A 82 -5.10 -12.13 -12.18
N ASN A 83 -5.58 -12.55 -10.99
CA ASN A 83 -6.98 -12.43 -10.63
C ASN A 83 -7.41 -10.96 -10.42
N SER A 84 -8.01 -10.37 -11.45
CA SER A 84 -8.50 -8.99 -11.43
C SER A 84 -9.66 -8.73 -10.44
N THR A 85 -10.33 -9.75 -9.90
CA THR A 85 -11.41 -9.58 -8.91
C THR A 85 -10.89 -9.43 -7.48
N SER A 86 -9.63 -9.80 -7.22
CA SER A 86 -9.06 -9.86 -5.88
C SER A 86 -7.62 -9.32 -5.86
N PRO A 87 -7.34 -8.24 -5.11
CA PRO A 87 -5.99 -7.70 -5.02
C PRO A 87 -5.04 -8.60 -4.23
N LYS A 88 -5.51 -9.71 -3.65
CA LYS A 88 -4.74 -10.54 -2.70
C LYS A 88 -3.48 -11.15 -3.31
N GLY A 89 -3.55 -11.72 -4.52
CA GLY A 89 -2.37 -12.34 -5.13
C GLY A 89 -1.31 -11.30 -5.49
N MET A 90 -1.71 -10.15 -6.02
CA MET A 90 -0.81 -9.03 -6.28
C MET A 90 -0.25 -8.41 -4.99
N ALA A 91 -1.07 -8.32 -3.93
CA ALA A 91 -0.63 -7.88 -2.61
C ALA A 91 0.44 -8.84 -2.05
N GLU A 92 0.22 -10.14 -2.18
CA GLU A 92 1.17 -11.17 -1.76
C GLU A 92 2.48 -11.12 -2.56
N LEU A 93 2.41 -10.99 -3.88
CA LEU A 93 3.58 -10.82 -4.76
C LEU A 93 4.42 -9.62 -4.32
N THR A 94 3.79 -8.44 -4.29
CA THR A 94 4.48 -7.19 -3.97
C THR A 94 4.95 -7.15 -2.52
N GLY A 95 4.18 -7.70 -1.58
CA GLY A 95 4.56 -7.85 -0.18
C GLY A 95 5.78 -8.77 -0.01
N LYS A 96 5.81 -9.92 -0.69
CA LYS A 96 6.97 -10.83 -0.69
C LYS A 96 8.21 -10.18 -1.31
N ILE A 97 8.08 -9.45 -2.41
CA ILE A 97 9.20 -8.68 -2.97
C ILE A 97 9.67 -7.59 -1.98
N ARG A 98 8.77 -6.90 -1.27
CA ARG A 98 9.19 -5.92 -0.24
C ARG A 98 9.90 -6.58 0.93
N GLN A 99 9.43 -7.74 1.37
CA GLN A 99 9.98 -8.48 2.51
C GLN A 99 11.32 -9.13 2.18
N TYR A 100 11.37 -9.93 1.11
CA TYR A 100 12.54 -10.74 0.72
C TYR A 100 13.40 -10.08 -0.36
N GLY A 101 12.91 -9.07 -1.08
CA GLY A 101 13.62 -8.52 -2.24
C GLY A 101 13.45 -9.34 -3.52
N PHE A 102 12.76 -10.48 -3.49
CA PHE A 102 12.40 -11.23 -4.68
C PHE A 102 11.16 -12.09 -4.43
N CYS A 103 10.54 -12.56 -5.52
CA CYS A 103 9.48 -13.56 -5.49
C CYS A 103 9.43 -14.31 -6.83
N PHE A 104 9.13 -15.60 -6.78
CA PHE A 104 8.78 -16.37 -7.97
C PHE A 104 7.28 -16.33 -8.23
N VAL A 105 6.88 -16.16 -9.48
CA VAL A 105 5.51 -16.41 -9.95
C VAL A 105 5.50 -17.77 -10.64
N THR A 106 4.95 -18.77 -9.97
CA THR A 106 4.91 -20.16 -10.44
C THR A 106 3.69 -20.41 -11.33
N ASN A 107 3.74 -21.50 -12.10
CA ASN A 107 2.68 -21.91 -13.03
C ASN A 107 2.33 -20.85 -14.09
N SER A 108 3.28 -20.00 -14.46
CA SER A 108 3.11 -19.00 -15.50
C SER A 108 3.08 -19.65 -16.89
N PRO A 109 2.26 -19.15 -17.84
CA PRO A 109 2.34 -19.58 -19.23
C PRO A 109 3.72 -19.29 -19.81
N LYS A 110 4.31 -20.25 -20.53
CA LYS A 110 5.69 -20.21 -21.05
C LYS A 110 5.81 -19.37 -22.33
N THR A 111 5.20 -18.19 -22.32
CA THR A 111 5.10 -17.29 -23.47
C THR A 111 5.63 -15.90 -23.08
N PRO A 112 6.31 -15.20 -24.00
CA PRO A 112 6.67 -13.81 -23.78
C PRO A 112 5.46 -12.93 -23.49
N GLU A 113 4.34 -13.13 -24.20
CA GLU A 113 3.15 -12.28 -24.14
C GLU A 113 2.47 -12.32 -22.77
N ASP A 114 2.37 -13.50 -22.13
CA ASP A 114 1.76 -13.59 -20.79
C ASP A 114 2.72 -13.11 -19.70
N THR A 115 4.03 -13.19 -19.94
CA THR A 115 5.05 -12.58 -19.07
C THR A 115 4.95 -11.06 -19.12
N GLU A 116 4.82 -10.48 -20.31
CA GLU A 116 4.66 -9.04 -20.49
C GLU A 116 3.41 -8.53 -19.77
N LYS A 117 2.26 -9.16 -20.00
CA LYS A 117 1.00 -8.84 -19.30
C LYS A 117 1.14 -8.90 -17.78
N LEU A 118 1.79 -9.95 -17.25
CA LEU A 118 2.06 -10.08 -15.81
C LEU A 118 2.84 -8.87 -15.29
N LEU A 119 3.91 -8.46 -15.97
CA LEU A 119 4.73 -7.33 -15.55
C LEU A 119 3.99 -6.00 -15.66
N GLU A 120 3.18 -5.79 -16.70
CA GLU A 120 2.32 -4.61 -16.87
C GLU A 120 1.26 -4.49 -15.76
N THR A 121 0.81 -5.60 -15.16
CA THR A 121 -0.09 -5.54 -14.00
C THR A 121 0.59 -4.96 -12.75
N ILE A 122 1.91 -5.10 -12.63
CA ILE A 122 2.68 -4.50 -11.53
C ILE A 122 2.81 -3.00 -11.79
N GLY A 123 3.35 -2.61 -12.95
CA GLY A 123 3.51 -1.22 -13.36
C GLY A 123 3.99 -1.08 -14.81
N PRO A 124 4.11 0.16 -15.32
CA PRO A 124 4.62 0.41 -16.66
C PRO A 124 6.01 -0.21 -16.87
N ILE A 125 6.18 -0.93 -17.98
CA ILE A 125 7.48 -1.43 -18.39
C ILE A 125 8.38 -0.25 -18.76
N ARG A 126 9.55 -0.18 -18.12
CA ARG A 126 10.53 0.87 -18.35
C ARG A 126 11.23 0.62 -19.67
N ASN A 127 11.01 1.51 -20.63
CA ASN A 127 11.80 1.53 -21.85
C ASN A 127 13.23 2.02 -21.57
N THR A 128 14.22 1.29 -22.08
CA THR A 128 15.65 1.59 -21.96
C THR A 128 16.28 1.67 -23.34
N HIS A 129 17.59 1.93 -23.42
CA HIS A 129 18.34 1.85 -24.68
C HIS A 129 18.43 0.41 -25.23
N TYR A 130 18.09 -0.62 -24.44
CA TYR A 130 17.92 -2.00 -24.90
C TYR A 130 16.48 -2.32 -25.35
N GLY A 131 15.56 -1.36 -25.26
CA GLY A 131 14.12 -1.57 -25.46
C GLY A 131 13.34 -1.65 -24.15
N GLY A 132 12.05 -2.00 -24.28
CA GLY A 132 11.12 -2.19 -23.16
C GLY A 132 11.11 -3.64 -22.69
N PHE A 133 10.07 -4.39 -23.07
CA PHE A 133 10.04 -5.83 -22.87
C PHE A 133 11.06 -6.51 -23.79
N TYR A 134 11.90 -7.38 -23.23
CA TYR A 134 12.92 -8.11 -23.98
C TYR A 134 12.57 -9.60 -24.04
N ASP A 135 12.83 -10.20 -25.20
CA ASP A 135 12.78 -11.63 -25.47
C ASP A 135 13.98 -11.96 -26.35
N PHE A 136 14.96 -12.66 -25.79
CA PHE A 136 16.21 -12.90 -26.49
C PHE A 136 16.75 -14.30 -26.29
N ILE A 137 17.51 -14.71 -27.31
CA ILE A 137 18.45 -15.82 -27.27
C ILE A 137 19.84 -15.16 -27.27
N PRO A 138 20.75 -15.52 -26.35
CA PRO A 138 22.12 -15.02 -26.33
C PRO A 138 22.76 -15.11 -27.71
N ASP A 139 23.09 -13.95 -28.28
CA ASP A 139 23.78 -13.82 -29.55
C ASP A 139 25.17 -13.25 -29.28
N LEU A 140 26.20 -14.01 -29.63
CA LEU A 140 27.60 -13.67 -29.44
C LEU A 140 28.05 -12.43 -30.25
N ALA A 141 27.19 -11.88 -31.12
CA ALA A 141 27.46 -10.67 -31.87
C ALA A 141 27.21 -9.36 -31.09
N LEU A 142 26.57 -9.40 -29.92
CA LEU A 142 26.28 -8.20 -29.10
C LEU A 142 27.42 -7.91 -28.11
N ALA A 143 27.74 -6.62 -27.91
CA ALA A 143 28.87 -6.15 -27.10
C ALA A 143 28.69 -6.29 -25.57
N ASP A 144 27.50 -6.71 -25.13
CA ASP A 144 27.13 -6.79 -23.71
C ASP A 144 27.32 -8.23 -23.19
N THR A 145 28.02 -8.36 -22.06
CA THR A 145 28.40 -9.64 -21.45
C THR A 145 27.18 -10.51 -21.10
N ALA A 146 26.01 -9.91 -20.88
CA ALA A 146 24.74 -10.60 -20.65
C ALA A 146 24.33 -11.55 -21.80
N TYR A 147 24.73 -11.23 -23.04
CA TYR A 147 24.42 -11.99 -24.26
C TYR A 147 25.48 -13.05 -24.60
N THR A 148 26.46 -13.27 -23.72
CA THR A 148 27.43 -14.36 -23.84
C THR A 148 27.01 -15.60 -23.03
N ASN A 149 27.65 -16.74 -23.30
CA ASN A 149 27.45 -17.98 -22.53
C ASN A 149 28.35 -18.07 -21.28
N LEU A 150 29.12 -17.03 -20.98
CA LEU A 150 30.01 -16.97 -19.83
C LEU A 150 29.22 -16.80 -18.52
N ALA A 151 29.89 -17.14 -17.42
CA ALA A 151 29.35 -16.90 -16.09
C ALA A 151 29.30 -15.40 -15.79
N LEU A 152 28.24 -14.97 -15.10
CA LEU A 152 28.07 -13.61 -14.62
C LEU A 152 28.14 -13.62 -13.09
N PRO A 153 29.07 -12.86 -12.47
CA PRO A 153 29.11 -12.73 -11.02
C PRO A 153 27.88 -11.98 -10.49
N ALA A 154 27.69 -11.97 -9.17
CA ALA A 154 26.61 -11.22 -8.54
C ALA A 154 26.74 -9.71 -8.86
N HIS A 155 25.70 -9.12 -9.46
CA HIS A 155 25.61 -7.71 -9.81
C HIS A 155 24.17 -7.16 -9.70
N THR A 156 24.04 -5.83 -9.71
CA THR A 156 22.78 -5.10 -9.91
C THR A 156 22.81 -4.45 -11.29
N ASP A 157 21.70 -4.47 -12.01
CA ASP A 157 21.64 -3.92 -13.36
C ASP A 157 21.44 -2.40 -13.37
N THR A 158 21.83 -1.79 -14.49
CA THR A 158 21.58 -0.38 -14.80
C THR A 158 22.22 0.59 -13.80
N THR A 159 23.39 0.24 -13.26
CA THR A 159 24.10 1.11 -12.31
C THR A 159 24.62 2.40 -12.94
N TYR A 160 24.52 2.55 -14.25
CA TYR A 160 24.80 3.78 -14.99
C TYR A 160 23.60 4.73 -15.11
N PHE A 161 22.39 4.37 -14.66
CA PHE A 161 21.28 5.32 -14.52
C PHE A 161 21.34 6.05 -13.16
N THR A 162 20.94 7.33 -13.16
CA THR A 162 20.66 8.08 -11.91
C THR A 162 19.69 7.31 -11.02
N GLU A 163 18.62 6.80 -11.63
CA GLU A 163 17.66 5.89 -11.02
C GLU A 163 17.76 4.54 -11.73
N PRO A 164 18.52 3.56 -11.18
CA PRO A 164 18.53 2.19 -11.68
C PRO A 164 17.13 1.60 -11.65
N ALA A 165 16.87 0.62 -12.51
CA ALA A 165 15.63 -0.12 -12.51
C ALA A 165 15.28 -0.60 -11.09
N GLY A 166 14.02 -0.41 -10.69
CA GLY A 166 13.53 -0.80 -9.36
C GLY A 166 13.30 -2.30 -9.29
N LEU A 167 12.53 -2.85 -10.22
CA LEU A 167 12.38 -4.28 -10.40
C LEU A 167 13.01 -4.74 -11.72
N GLN A 168 13.47 -5.99 -11.70
CA GLN A 168 13.83 -6.74 -12.89
C GLN A 168 13.14 -8.10 -12.85
N ALA A 169 12.81 -8.62 -14.02
CA ALA A 169 12.17 -9.91 -14.17
C ALA A 169 12.91 -10.82 -15.16
N PHE A 170 12.89 -12.11 -14.88
CA PHE A 170 13.44 -13.16 -15.73
C PHE A 170 12.46 -14.32 -15.84
N HIS A 171 12.12 -14.69 -17.07
CA HIS A 171 11.38 -15.90 -17.37
C HIS A 171 12.13 -16.72 -18.42
N LEU A 172 12.65 -17.87 -18.01
CA LEU A 172 13.22 -18.83 -18.93
C LEU A 172 12.09 -19.45 -19.76
N LEU A 173 12.16 -19.36 -21.10
CA LEU A 173 11.16 -19.96 -21.98
C LEU A 173 11.61 -21.34 -22.47
N SER A 174 12.90 -21.49 -22.75
CA SER A 174 13.51 -22.76 -23.13
C SER A 174 15.02 -22.77 -22.85
N HIS A 175 15.56 -23.96 -22.59
CA HIS A 175 17.00 -24.21 -22.55
C HIS A 175 17.26 -25.56 -23.21
N THR A 176 17.74 -25.56 -24.45
CA THR A 176 17.95 -26.78 -25.24
C THR A 176 19.43 -27.06 -25.46
N PRO A 177 19.86 -28.33 -25.46
CA PRO A 177 21.26 -28.70 -25.70
C PRO A 177 21.74 -28.28 -27.09
N PRO A 178 23.07 -28.16 -27.29
CA PRO A 178 23.65 -28.15 -28.62
C PRO A 178 23.27 -29.41 -29.41
N THR A 179 23.17 -29.32 -30.74
CA THR A 179 22.75 -30.43 -31.62
C THR A 179 23.59 -31.71 -31.51
N ASN A 180 24.78 -31.61 -30.91
CA ASN A 180 25.74 -32.70 -30.80
C ASN A 180 25.80 -33.32 -29.39
N LYS A 181 24.91 -32.90 -28.47
CA LYS A 181 24.84 -33.41 -27.09
C LYS A 181 23.49 -34.08 -26.78
N PRO A 182 23.46 -35.12 -25.92
CA PRO A 182 22.22 -35.72 -25.45
C PRO A 182 21.31 -34.71 -24.75
N ALA A 183 19.99 -34.96 -24.78
CA ALA A 183 18.99 -34.09 -24.16
C ALA A 183 19.11 -33.97 -22.63
N ASP A 184 19.77 -34.94 -22.00
CA ASP A 184 19.73 -35.16 -20.55
C ASP A 184 20.99 -34.64 -19.82
N GLU A 185 21.91 -33.97 -20.52
CA GLU A 185 23.18 -33.48 -19.97
C GLU A 185 22.99 -32.13 -19.22
N VAL A 186 23.75 -31.92 -18.14
CA VAL A 186 23.69 -30.68 -17.35
C VAL A 186 24.25 -29.52 -18.18
N LEU A 187 23.37 -28.62 -18.64
CA LEU A 187 23.74 -27.50 -19.50
C LEU A 187 24.25 -26.25 -18.75
N GLY A 188 24.32 -26.29 -17.41
CA GLY A 188 24.64 -25.12 -16.60
C GLY A 188 23.53 -24.06 -16.62
N GLY A 189 23.90 -22.78 -16.46
CA GLY A 189 22.94 -21.67 -16.52
C GLY A 189 22.07 -21.51 -15.27
N GLN A 190 22.55 -22.03 -14.14
CA GLN A 190 21.94 -21.80 -12.83
C GLN A 190 21.95 -20.30 -12.53
N SER A 191 20.84 -19.81 -11.99
CA SER A 191 20.70 -18.43 -11.55
C SER A 191 21.24 -18.30 -10.12
N LEU A 192 21.87 -17.16 -9.85
CA LEU A 192 22.36 -16.77 -8.53
C LEU A 192 21.55 -15.58 -8.04
N LEU A 193 21.18 -15.59 -6.75
CA LEU A 193 20.74 -14.41 -6.02
C LEU A 193 21.56 -14.23 -4.74
N VAL A 194 21.88 -12.97 -4.41
CA VAL A 194 22.53 -12.57 -3.16
C VAL A 194 21.79 -11.37 -2.58
N ASP A 195 21.36 -11.43 -1.32
CA ASP A 195 20.77 -10.28 -0.63
C ASP A 195 21.86 -9.25 -0.31
N GLY A 196 21.96 -8.20 -1.11
CA GLY A 196 22.93 -7.13 -0.92
C GLY A 196 22.78 -6.43 0.43
N PHE A 197 21.58 -6.42 1.03
CA PHE A 197 21.42 -5.85 2.36
C PHE A 197 21.95 -6.77 3.46
N TYR A 198 21.77 -8.09 3.32
CA TYR A 198 22.42 -9.06 4.22
C TYR A 198 23.94 -8.97 4.13
N ALA A 199 24.49 -8.87 2.92
CA ALA A 199 25.92 -8.69 2.70
C ALA A 199 26.42 -7.36 3.30
N ALA A 200 25.66 -6.27 3.17
CA ALA A 200 26.03 -4.96 3.72
C ALA A 200 26.00 -4.94 5.25
N GLU A 201 25.03 -5.59 5.88
CA GLU A 201 25.01 -5.77 7.33
C GLU A 201 26.15 -6.67 7.82
N THR A 202 26.51 -7.70 7.05
CA THR A 202 27.66 -8.56 7.35
C THR A 202 28.96 -7.77 7.27
N LEU A 203 29.15 -6.96 6.22
CA LEU A 203 30.30 -6.08 6.07
C LEU A 203 30.37 -5.07 7.23
N ARG A 204 29.24 -4.45 7.59
CA ARG A 204 29.19 -3.50 8.72
C ARG A 204 29.64 -4.12 10.04
N LYS A 205 29.30 -5.39 10.28
CA LYS A 205 29.67 -6.13 11.49
C LYS A 205 31.13 -6.56 11.48
N GLU A 206 31.61 -7.10 10.37
CA GLU A 206 32.95 -7.68 10.27
C GLU A 206 34.06 -6.66 10.01
N SER A 207 33.76 -5.63 9.22
CA SER A 207 34.70 -4.59 8.83
C SER A 207 33.97 -3.25 8.69
N PRO A 208 33.64 -2.58 9.81
CA PRO A 208 32.92 -1.32 9.79
C PRO A 208 33.65 -0.21 9.02
N GLY A 209 34.99 -0.25 8.96
CA GLY A 209 35.80 0.66 8.15
C GLY A 209 35.53 0.47 6.65
N ASP A 210 35.55 -0.77 6.16
CA ASP A 210 35.27 -1.08 4.75
C ASP A 210 33.84 -0.73 4.37
N PHE A 211 32.87 -0.98 5.26
CA PHE A 211 31.49 -0.54 5.09
C PHE A 211 31.40 0.98 4.90
N GLU A 212 32.07 1.75 5.75
CA GLU A 212 32.07 3.21 5.65
C GLU A 212 32.77 3.73 4.40
N ILE A 213 33.82 3.05 3.94
CA ILE A 213 34.49 3.35 2.67
C ILE A 213 33.51 3.17 1.51
N LEU A 214 32.83 2.02 1.41
CA LEU A 214 31.88 1.72 0.34
C LEU A 214 30.59 2.55 0.41
N ARG A 215 30.29 3.15 1.57
CA ARG A 215 29.18 4.08 1.78
C ARG A 215 29.53 5.52 1.40
N LYS A 216 30.75 5.97 1.68
CA LYS A 216 31.17 7.37 1.49
C LYS A 216 31.78 7.65 0.13
N ILE A 217 32.59 6.72 -0.38
CA ILE A 217 33.30 6.90 -1.62
C ILE A 217 32.35 6.68 -2.79
N LYS A 218 32.16 7.73 -3.57
CA LYS A 218 31.28 7.76 -4.75
C LYS A 218 32.09 7.48 -6.00
N LEU A 219 31.57 6.60 -6.85
CA LEU A 219 32.21 6.20 -8.10
C LEU A 219 31.40 6.71 -9.29
N PRO A 220 32.06 7.03 -10.42
CA PRO A 220 31.37 7.16 -11.69
C PRO A 220 30.87 5.79 -12.14
N TRP A 221 29.74 5.78 -12.85
CA TRP A 221 29.13 4.61 -13.47
C TRP A 221 28.76 4.98 -14.89
N HIS A 222 28.91 4.07 -15.85
CA HIS A 222 28.63 4.40 -17.25
C HIS A 222 28.33 3.18 -18.10
N ALA A 223 27.59 3.42 -19.19
CA ALA A 223 27.44 2.50 -20.31
C ALA A 223 27.73 3.26 -21.61
N SER A 224 28.79 2.87 -22.32
CA SER A 224 29.23 3.51 -23.58
C SER A 224 29.65 2.52 -24.67
N GLY A 225 29.17 1.27 -24.60
CA GLY A 225 29.57 0.19 -25.51
C GLY A 225 28.82 0.15 -26.84
N ASN A 226 27.62 0.75 -26.92
CA ASN A 226 26.77 0.70 -28.13
C ASN A 226 26.86 2.00 -28.92
N GLN A 227 26.80 1.90 -30.25
CA GLN A 227 26.84 3.08 -31.13
C GLN A 227 25.70 4.04 -30.79
N GLY A 228 26.05 5.29 -30.48
CA GLY A 228 25.09 6.34 -30.12
C GLY A 228 24.58 6.29 -28.66
N VAL A 229 25.12 5.39 -27.83
CA VAL A 229 24.77 5.29 -26.41
C VAL A 229 25.96 5.71 -25.56
N ALA A 230 25.77 6.73 -24.72
CA ALA A 230 26.70 7.13 -23.67
C ALA A 230 25.88 7.62 -22.48
N ILE A 231 25.69 6.74 -21.50
CA ILE A 231 24.82 6.96 -20.35
C ILE A 231 25.68 6.98 -19.09
N ALA A 232 25.44 7.98 -18.24
CA ALA A 232 26.03 8.10 -16.92
C ALA A 232 25.00 8.75 -15.98
N PRO A 233 25.07 8.50 -14.66
CA PRO A 233 24.23 9.17 -13.70
C PRO A 233 24.61 10.66 -13.59
N ASP A 234 23.65 11.48 -13.17
CA ASP A 234 23.78 12.91 -12.84
C ASP A 234 24.91 13.22 -11.85
N MET A 235 25.26 12.25 -10.99
CA MET A 235 26.41 12.33 -10.09
C MET A 235 27.02 10.97 -9.83
N ALA A 236 28.23 10.95 -9.26
CA ALA A 236 28.83 9.72 -8.74
C ALA A 236 28.00 9.17 -7.57
N TYR A 237 27.88 7.84 -7.48
CA TYR A 237 27.14 7.14 -6.41
C TYR A 237 28.05 6.12 -5.70
N PRO A 238 27.86 5.93 -4.38
CA PRO A 238 28.60 4.90 -3.63
C PRO A 238 28.04 3.51 -3.93
N VAL A 239 28.76 2.46 -3.50
CA VAL A 239 28.28 1.07 -3.62
C VAL A 239 27.13 0.81 -2.66
N ILE A 240 27.19 1.38 -1.45
CA ILE A 240 26.18 1.21 -0.41
C ILE A 240 25.54 2.56 -0.11
N GLU A 241 24.26 2.72 -0.44
CA GLU A 241 23.47 3.90 -0.08
C GLU A 241 22.65 3.60 1.17
N ALA A 242 22.83 4.41 2.22
CA ALA A 242 22.12 4.27 3.49
C ALA A 242 21.79 5.64 4.11
N PHE A 243 20.60 5.74 4.70
CA PHE A 243 20.14 6.91 5.45
C PHE A 243 20.15 6.58 6.94
N GLY A 244 21.16 7.06 7.66
CA GLY A 244 21.45 6.59 9.02
C GLY A 244 21.79 5.10 9.00
N GLU A 245 21.12 4.31 9.84
CA GLU A 245 21.26 2.85 9.88
C GLU A 245 20.47 2.13 8.78
N LYS A 246 19.57 2.83 8.08
CA LYS A 246 18.66 2.23 7.11
C LYS A 246 19.31 2.12 5.74
N LEU A 247 19.63 0.89 5.33
CA LEU A 247 20.03 0.58 3.96
C LEU A 247 18.94 0.98 2.96
N HIS A 248 19.35 1.62 1.88
CA HIS A 248 18.46 2.17 0.85
C HIS A 248 18.63 1.48 -0.50
N ARG A 249 19.88 1.37 -0.99
CA ARG A 249 20.20 0.80 -2.30
C ARG A 249 21.63 0.25 -2.31
N ILE A 250 21.83 -0.85 -3.03
CA ILE A 250 23.14 -1.37 -3.41
C ILE A 250 23.37 -1.10 -4.88
N ARG A 251 24.57 -0.63 -5.23
CA ARG A 251 25.01 -0.38 -6.60
C ARG A 251 26.31 -1.13 -6.83
N TRP A 252 26.23 -2.28 -7.47
CA TRP A 252 27.38 -3.14 -7.68
C TRP A 252 27.30 -3.83 -9.04
N ASN A 253 28.04 -3.32 -10.01
CA ASN A 253 28.32 -4.01 -11.26
C ASN A 253 29.75 -3.64 -11.67
N ASN A 254 30.62 -4.63 -11.76
CA ASN A 254 32.03 -4.37 -12.06
C ASN A 254 32.24 -3.82 -13.48
N ASP A 255 31.37 -4.20 -14.42
CA ASP A 255 31.49 -3.85 -15.84
C ASP A 255 30.96 -2.45 -16.12
N ASP A 256 29.94 -2.00 -15.37
CA ASP A 256 29.39 -0.64 -15.45
C ASP A 256 30.26 0.42 -14.73
N ARG A 257 31.09 -0.01 -13.78
CA ARG A 257 31.82 0.88 -12.87
C ARG A 257 32.93 1.63 -13.63
N GLY A 258 32.94 2.95 -13.49
CA GLY A 258 34.03 3.79 -13.99
C GLY A 258 35.30 3.72 -13.13
N VAL A 259 36.29 4.51 -13.51
CA VAL A 259 37.60 4.55 -12.82
C VAL A 259 37.44 5.06 -11.38
N VAL A 260 38.12 4.41 -10.44
CA VAL A 260 38.21 4.88 -9.05
C VAL A 260 38.93 6.24 -9.05
N PRO A 261 38.34 7.32 -8.51
CA PRO A 261 38.97 8.65 -8.55
C PRO A 261 40.37 8.63 -7.93
N VAL A 262 41.34 9.32 -8.52
CA VAL A 262 42.74 9.31 -8.02
C VAL A 262 42.91 10.18 -6.76
N GLY A 263 41.97 11.09 -6.49
CA GLY A 263 42.02 12.01 -5.34
C GLY A 263 41.56 11.42 -4.00
N ILE A 264 41.34 10.10 -3.91
CA ILE A 264 40.92 9.40 -2.70
C ILE A 264 41.95 8.33 -2.33
N ASP A 265 41.78 7.70 -1.17
CA ASP A 265 42.54 6.50 -0.81
C ASP A 265 42.07 5.31 -1.68
N VAL A 266 42.71 5.17 -2.84
CA VAL A 266 42.41 4.15 -3.85
C VAL A 266 42.63 2.75 -3.27
N ASP A 267 43.70 2.54 -2.51
CA ASP A 267 44.04 1.24 -1.92
C ASP A 267 43.00 0.82 -0.89
N ALA A 268 42.57 1.74 -0.02
CA ALA A 268 41.50 1.48 0.93
C ALA A 268 40.17 1.14 0.22
N TRP A 269 39.83 1.81 -0.88
CA TRP A 269 38.65 1.46 -1.66
C TRP A 269 38.74 0.04 -2.24
N TYR A 270 39.86 -0.33 -2.85
CA TYR A 270 40.04 -1.68 -3.39
C TYR A 270 40.07 -2.75 -2.31
N GLN A 271 40.62 -2.47 -1.12
CA GLN A 271 40.58 -3.38 0.02
C GLN A 271 39.13 -3.59 0.51
N ALA A 272 38.36 -2.52 0.63
CA ALA A 272 36.94 -2.61 0.97
C ALA A 272 36.12 -3.35 -0.10
N ALA A 273 36.39 -3.08 -1.38
CA ALA A 273 35.75 -3.77 -2.51
C ALA A 273 36.07 -5.27 -2.54
N ARG A 274 37.31 -5.68 -2.19
CA ARG A 274 37.68 -7.10 -2.06
C ARG A 274 36.95 -7.77 -0.91
N LYS A 275 36.82 -7.10 0.25
CA LYS A 275 36.09 -7.64 1.39
C LYS A 275 34.60 -7.79 1.08
N TRP A 276 34.03 -6.84 0.35
CA TRP A 276 32.67 -6.91 -0.17
C TRP A 276 32.46 -8.09 -1.13
N ASP A 277 33.30 -8.21 -2.16
CA ASP A 277 33.25 -9.33 -3.13
C ASP A 277 33.43 -10.70 -2.45
N GLU A 278 34.30 -10.78 -1.44
CA GLU A 278 34.48 -11.98 -0.61
C GLU A 278 33.18 -12.38 0.10
N ILE A 279 32.50 -11.43 0.76
CA ILE A 279 31.21 -11.68 1.44
C ILE A 279 30.14 -12.12 0.44
N LEU A 280 30.05 -11.49 -0.74
CA LEU A 280 29.07 -11.85 -1.77
C LEU A 280 29.24 -13.29 -2.25
N LYS A 281 30.48 -13.78 -2.32
CA LYS A 281 30.84 -15.13 -2.81
C LYS A 281 30.83 -16.21 -1.73
N ARG A 282 30.43 -15.88 -0.50
CA ARG A 282 30.29 -16.89 0.55
C ARG A 282 29.14 -17.82 0.25
N LYS A 283 29.32 -19.10 0.52
CA LYS A 283 28.27 -20.11 0.38
C LYS A 283 27.05 -19.80 1.24
N GLU A 284 27.23 -19.10 2.35
CA GLU A 284 26.16 -18.67 3.24
C GLU A 284 25.40 -17.46 2.71
N SER A 285 25.97 -16.69 1.77
CA SER A 285 25.34 -15.53 1.13
C SER A 285 24.62 -15.90 -0.18
N GLU A 286 25.13 -16.89 -0.90
CA GLU A 286 24.67 -17.25 -2.24
C GLU A 286 23.45 -18.19 -2.23
N TYR A 287 22.40 -17.81 -2.96
CA TYR A 287 21.29 -18.68 -3.30
C TYR A 287 21.35 -19.07 -4.79
N TRP A 288 21.79 -20.30 -5.05
CA TRP A 288 21.84 -20.89 -6.39
C TRP A 288 20.62 -21.77 -6.67
N PHE A 289 20.04 -21.64 -7.86
CA PHE A 289 18.92 -22.49 -8.31
C PHE A 289 18.87 -22.57 -9.84
N GLN A 290 18.24 -23.61 -10.36
CA GLN A 290 17.88 -23.68 -11.78
C GLN A 290 16.57 -22.93 -12.00
N LEU A 291 16.56 -21.96 -12.92
CA LEU A 291 15.32 -21.34 -13.35
C LEU A 291 14.65 -22.27 -14.37
N GLU A 292 13.34 -22.48 -14.24
CA GLU A 292 12.58 -23.43 -15.06
C GLU A 292 11.50 -22.70 -15.87
N PRO A 293 11.13 -23.18 -17.07
CA PRO A 293 10.02 -22.61 -17.80
C PRO A 293 8.70 -22.69 -17.04
N GLY A 294 8.01 -21.55 -16.96
CA GLY A 294 6.77 -21.36 -16.21
C GLY A 294 6.98 -20.85 -14.78
N ARG A 295 8.21 -20.51 -14.40
CA ARG A 295 8.55 -19.89 -13.12
C ARG A 295 9.24 -18.54 -13.39
N VAL A 296 8.50 -17.44 -13.25
CA VAL A 296 9.02 -16.09 -13.45
C VAL A 296 9.69 -15.62 -12.17
N LEU A 297 10.94 -15.19 -12.25
CA LEU A 297 11.63 -14.53 -11.15
C LEU A 297 11.45 -13.02 -11.24
N ILE A 298 10.97 -12.38 -10.19
CA ILE A 298 10.86 -10.92 -10.09
C ILE A 298 11.60 -10.47 -8.83
N PHE A 299 12.50 -9.49 -8.95
CA PHE A 299 13.34 -9.06 -7.84
C PHE A 299 13.59 -7.55 -7.80
N ASP A 300 13.82 -7.06 -6.60
CA ASP A 300 14.21 -5.69 -6.26
C ASP A 300 15.68 -5.49 -6.60
N ASN A 301 15.95 -4.94 -7.78
CA ASN A 301 17.30 -4.71 -8.30
C ASN A 301 18.06 -3.63 -7.50
N TRP A 302 17.41 -2.89 -6.59
CA TRP A 302 18.11 -2.03 -5.63
C TRP A 302 18.68 -2.79 -4.43
N ARG A 303 18.31 -4.06 -4.25
CA ARG A 303 18.66 -4.87 -3.07
C ARG A 303 19.34 -6.16 -3.46
N VAL A 304 18.73 -6.94 -4.34
CA VAL A 304 19.14 -8.31 -4.65
C VAL A 304 20.10 -8.26 -5.83
N LEU A 305 21.34 -8.65 -5.58
CA LEU A 305 22.29 -8.91 -6.65
C LEU A 305 21.94 -10.25 -7.29
N HIS A 306 22.19 -10.35 -8.58
CA HIS A 306 21.91 -11.55 -9.34
C HIS A 306 23.09 -11.92 -10.24
N GLY A 307 23.14 -13.18 -10.65
CA GLY A 307 24.19 -13.70 -11.50
C GLY A 307 23.78 -15.01 -12.15
N ARG A 308 24.72 -15.65 -12.85
CA ARG A 308 24.46 -16.87 -13.59
C ARG A 308 25.72 -17.70 -13.74
N SER A 309 25.64 -19.02 -13.63
CA SER A 309 26.74 -19.89 -14.02
C SER A 309 26.91 -19.93 -15.56
N ALA A 310 28.07 -20.35 -16.03
CA ALA A 310 28.28 -20.57 -17.46
C ALA A 310 27.29 -21.65 -17.97
N PHE A 311 26.94 -21.60 -19.25
CA PHE A 311 26.01 -22.55 -19.82
C PHE A 311 26.34 -22.94 -21.25
N GLU A 312 25.74 -24.04 -21.70
CA GLU A 312 25.78 -24.53 -23.06
C GLU A 312 24.38 -24.59 -23.66
N GLY A 313 24.30 -24.60 -24.99
CA GLY A 313 23.04 -24.71 -25.71
C GLY A 313 22.29 -23.39 -25.90
N LEU A 314 21.07 -23.48 -26.41
CA LEU A 314 20.22 -22.32 -26.71
C LEU A 314 19.30 -22.04 -25.52
N ARG A 315 19.46 -20.86 -24.91
CA ARG A 315 18.71 -20.42 -23.75
C ARG A 315 17.85 -19.20 -24.12
N ARG A 316 16.53 -19.36 -24.26
CA ARG A 316 15.63 -18.23 -24.56
C ARG A 316 15.05 -17.69 -23.26
N ILE A 317 15.21 -16.40 -23.01
CA ILE A 317 14.74 -15.73 -21.81
C ILE A 317 14.00 -14.45 -22.19
N CYS A 318 12.93 -14.15 -21.47
CA CYS A 318 12.26 -12.86 -21.56
C CYS A 318 12.14 -12.17 -20.20
N GLY A 319 11.82 -10.89 -20.22
CA GLY A 319 11.71 -10.08 -19.01
C GLY A 319 11.59 -8.60 -19.31
N ALA A 320 11.56 -7.80 -18.24
CA ALA A 320 11.52 -6.36 -18.35
C ALA A 320 12.02 -5.70 -17.05
N TYR A 321 12.17 -4.37 -17.11
CA TYR A 321 12.39 -3.51 -15.97
C TYR A 321 11.12 -2.75 -15.60
N ILE A 322 10.93 -2.49 -14.30
CA ILE A 322 9.89 -1.59 -13.78
C ILE A 322 10.57 -0.54 -12.88
N SER A 323 10.12 0.71 -12.93
CA SER A 323 10.67 1.78 -12.09
C SER A 323 10.44 1.49 -10.60
N ARG A 324 11.28 2.07 -9.73
CA ARG A 324 11.08 1.90 -8.28
C ARG A 324 9.75 2.46 -7.83
N ASP A 325 9.37 3.63 -8.33
CA ASP A 325 8.18 4.33 -7.88
C ASP A 325 6.89 3.61 -8.28
N ASP A 326 6.84 3.03 -9.48
CA ASP A 326 5.70 2.24 -9.94
C ASP A 326 5.49 0.99 -9.08
N PHE A 327 6.58 0.28 -8.75
CA PHE A 327 6.54 -0.84 -7.82
C PHE A 327 6.05 -0.41 -6.42
N ILE A 328 6.60 0.68 -5.87
CA ILE A 328 6.20 1.18 -4.55
C ILE A 328 4.74 1.63 -4.54
N SER A 329 4.27 2.26 -5.63
CA SER A 329 2.87 2.63 -5.82
C SER A 329 1.98 1.40 -5.81
N ARG A 330 2.30 0.39 -6.63
CA ARG A 330 1.55 -0.87 -6.69
C ARG A 330 1.45 -1.55 -5.34
N TRP A 331 2.58 -1.72 -4.65
CA TRP A 331 2.62 -2.31 -3.31
C TRP A 331 1.72 -1.55 -2.33
N LYS A 332 1.78 -0.20 -2.32
CA LYS A 332 0.92 0.60 -1.44
C LYS A 332 -0.57 0.39 -1.75
N MET A 333 -0.93 0.42 -3.03
CA MET A 333 -2.31 0.28 -3.48
C MET A 333 -2.91 -1.10 -3.22
N THR A 334 -2.08 -2.15 -3.14
CA THR A 334 -2.56 -3.52 -2.92
C THR A 334 -2.46 -3.99 -1.46
N ASN A 335 -1.56 -3.40 -0.65
CA ASN A 335 -1.32 -3.83 0.73
C ASN A 335 -1.93 -2.92 1.79
N PHE A 336 -2.43 -1.73 1.43
CA PHE A 336 -3.05 -0.80 2.39
C PHE A 336 -4.50 -0.46 2.01
N PRO A 337 -5.38 -0.24 3.00
CA PRO A 337 -6.74 0.18 2.75
C PRO A 337 -6.77 1.58 2.13
N ARG A 338 -7.77 1.81 1.27
CA ARG A 338 -8.13 3.14 0.75
C ARG A 338 -9.25 3.69 1.63
N GLU A 339 -9.09 4.93 2.10
CA GLU A 339 -10.11 5.67 2.85
C GLU A 339 -10.39 6.98 2.11
N GLU A 340 -11.66 7.30 1.88
CA GLU A 340 -12.09 8.55 1.25
C GLU A 340 -13.34 9.10 1.98
N ALA A 341 -13.44 10.42 2.06
CA ALA A 341 -14.53 11.13 2.71
C ALA A 341 -15.36 11.88 1.68
N TYR A 342 -16.68 11.70 1.72
CA TYR A 342 -17.64 12.34 0.82
C TYR A 342 -18.58 13.21 1.64
N GLN A 343 -18.71 14.48 1.26
CA GLN A 343 -19.68 15.37 1.87
C GLN A 343 -21.06 15.08 1.27
N VAL A 344 -22.06 14.84 2.13
CA VAL A 344 -23.42 14.52 1.71
C VAL A 344 -24.45 15.20 2.61
N ASN A 345 -25.50 15.76 2.01
CA ASN A 345 -26.67 16.22 2.75
C ASN A 345 -27.61 15.05 3.01
N VAL A 346 -27.59 14.49 4.22
CA VAL A 346 -28.40 13.32 4.57
C VAL A 346 -29.91 13.57 4.54
N THR A 347 -30.39 14.82 4.53
CA THR A 347 -31.83 15.10 4.44
C THR A 347 -32.36 15.03 3.00
N SER A 348 -31.47 14.87 2.01
CA SER A 348 -31.80 14.75 0.60
C SER A 348 -31.66 13.30 0.13
N ALA A 349 -32.76 12.67 -0.24
CA ALA A 349 -32.75 11.29 -0.73
C ALA A 349 -31.93 11.13 -2.03
N GLU A 350 -31.93 12.15 -2.88
CA GLU A 350 -31.16 12.17 -4.13
C GLU A 350 -29.65 12.25 -3.86
N ASP A 351 -29.23 13.17 -2.98
CA ASP A 351 -27.80 13.33 -2.65
C ASP A 351 -27.24 12.05 -2.01
N VAL A 352 -28.00 11.45 -1.08
CA VAL A 352 -27.63 10.19 -0.44
C VAL A 352 -27.46 9.07 -1.46
N ASP A 353 -28.42 8.88 -2.36
CA ASP A 353 -28.36 7.79 -3.34
C ASP A 353 -27.22 7.99 -4.36
N LYS A 354 -27.04 9.22 -4.82
CA LYS A 354 -25.94 9.59 -5.71
C LYS A 354 -24.60 9.31 -5.07
N THR A 355 -24.35 9.81 -3.86
CA THR A 355 -23.07 9.66 -3.17
C THR A 355 -22.78 8.20 -2.84
N ILE A 356 -23.76 7.42 -2.35
CA ILE A 356 -23.56 5.99 -2.07
C ILE A 356 -23.22 5.24 -3.37
N THR A 357 -23.92 5.53 -4.46
CA THR A 357 -23.65 4.88 -5.75
C THR A 357 -22.28 5.26 -6.31
N GLU A 358 -21.85 6.51 -6.13
CA GLU A 358 -20.50 6.98 -6.48
C GLU A 358 -19.43 6.24 -5.68
N ILE A 359 -19.58 6.15 -4.35
CA ILE A 359 -18.68 5.38 -3.47
C ILE A 359 -18.55 3.92 -3.95
N VAL A 360 -19.68 3.27 -4.23
CA VAL A 360 -19.70 1.88 -4.72
C VAL A 360 -18.91 1.76 -6.03
N LYS A 361 -19.03 2.73 -6.94
CA LYS A 361 -18.31 2.73 -8.23
C LYS A 361 -16.81 3.00 -8.09
N GLU A 362 -16.43 3.96 -7.24
CA GLU A 362 -15.03 4.41 -7.11
C GLU A 362 -14.14 3.44 -6.32
N PHE A 363 -14.76 2.61 -5.49
CA PHE A 363 -14.09 1.54 -4.76
C PHE A 363 -14.14 0.24 -5.56
N ASN A 364 -14.56 -0.87 -4.95
CA ASN A 364 -14.48 -2.21 -5.52
C ASN A 364 -15.83 -2.68 -6.14
N GLY A 365 -16.72 -1.75 -6.48
CA GLY A 365 -17.98 -2.07 -7.15
C GLY A 365 -19.04 -2.73 -6.25
N ARG A 366 -18.86 -2.75 -4.93
CA ARG A 366 -19.80 -3.37 -3.96
C ARG A 366 -19.94 -2.56 -2.68
N LEU A 367 -21.04 -2.79 -1.96
CA LEU A 367 -21.33 -2.31 -0.62
C LEU A 367 -21.52 -3.51 0.31
N ASP A 368 -20.71 -3.60 1.37
CA ASP A 368 -20.77 -4.71 2.34
C ASP A 368 -21.47 -4.31 3.64
N ILE A 369 -21.07 -3.15 4.17
CA ILE A 369 -21.53 -2.64 5.45
C ILE A 369 -21.88 -1.17 5.27
N PHE A 370 -23.03 -0.78 5.81
CA PHE A 370 -23.45 0.61 5.87
C PHE A 370 -23.76 0.99 7.32
N VAL A 371 -23.20 2.11 7.79
CA VAL A 371 -23.46 2.64 9.13
C VAL A 371 -24.13 4.02 9.02
N ALA A 372 -25.44 4.07 9.24
CA ALA A 372 -26.21 5.30 9.31
C ALA A 372 -26.03 5.95 10.69
N ASN A 373 -25.01 6.80 10.80
CA ASN A 373 -24.58 7.39 12.08
C ASN A 373 -24.95 8.88 12.25
N SER A 374 -25.53 9.53 11.24
CA SER A 374 -25.87 10.96 11.35
C SER A 374 -26.95 11.21 12.41
N GLY A 375 -26.81 12.30 13.17
CA GLY A 375 -27.83 12.73 14.11
C GLY A 375 -27.50 14.02 14.85
N ILE A 376 -28.54 14.77 15.22
CA ILE A 376 -28.46 16.01 16.00
C ILE A 376 -29.27 15.91 17.31
N PRO A 377 -28.89 16.68 18.35
CA PRO A 377 -29.62 16.70 19.61
C PRO A 377 -30.88 17.56 19.53
N TRP A 378 -31.73 17.41 20.55
CA TRP A 378 -32.72 18.43 20.91
C TRP A 378 -32.18 19.31 22.05
N THR A 379 -32.13 20.62 21.84
CA THR A 379 -31.49 21.58 22.76
C THR A 379 -32.46 22.58 23.40
N GLU A 380 -33.73 22.59 23.00
CA GLU A 380 -34.69 23.64 23.36
C GLU A 380 -35.47 23.39 24.67
N GLY A 381 -35.06 22.40 25.48
CA GLY A 381 -35.75 22.09 26.74
C GLY A 381 -37.15 21.50 26.53
N ALA A 382 -38.17 22.00 27.23
CA ALA A 382 -39.52 21.45 27.12
C ALA A 382 -40.07 21.64 25.71
N PHE A 383 -40.73 20.61 25.16
CA PHE A 383 -41.23 20.65 23.79
C PHE A 383 -42.17 21.84 23.51
N ILE A 384 -43.01 22.21 24.48
CA ILE A 384 -43.97 23.31 24.35
C ILE A 384 -43.30 24.69 24.20
N ASP A 385 -42.03 24.81 24.59
CA ASP A 385 -41.27 26.06 24.54
C ASP A 385 -40.32 26.10 23.32
N GLY A 386 -40.07 24.95 22.68
CA GLY A 386 -39.13 24.80 21.58
C GLY A 386 -39.73 25.06 20.20
N SER A 387 -38.87 25.35 19.22
CA SER A 387 -39.32 25.67 17.87
C SER A 387 -39.77 24.43 17.07
N VAL A 388 -40.83 24.60 16.28
CA VAL A 388 -41.30 23.57 15.34
C VAL A 388 -40.25 23.27 14.27
N GLU A 389 -39.45 24.26 13.88
CA GLU A 389 -38.38 24.11 12.89
C GLU A 389 -37.26 23.21 13.41
N THR A 390 -36.78 23.44 14.63
CA THR A 390 -35.80 22.56 15.29
C THR A 390 -36.34 21.14 15.38
N ALA A 391 -37.62 20.98 15.71
CA ALA A 391 -38.25 19.65 15.78
C ALA A 391 -38.26 18.95 14.42
N ARG A 392 -38.57 19.68 13.33
CA ARG A 392 -38.51 19.17 11.96
C ARG A 392 -37.09 18.78 11.56
N ASN A 393 -36.09 19.61 11.89
CA ASN A 393 -34.69 19.32 11.58
C ASN A 393 -34.20 18.06 12.31
N VAL A 394 -34.56 17.88 13.59
CA VAL A 394 -34.23 16.66 14.33
C VAL A 394 -34.82 15.43 13.66
N MET A 395 -36.09 15.49 13.22
CA MET A 395 -36.72 14.36 12.52
C MET A 395 -36.11 14.12 11.13
N ALA A 396 -35.88 15.17 10.35
CA ALA A 396 -35.30 15.07 9.00
C ALA A 396 -33.90 14.46 9.03
N ILE A 397 -33.06 14.84 9.99
CA ILE A 397 -31.70 14.30 10.10
C ILE A 397 -31.70 12.92 10.75
N ASN A 398 -32.35 12.78 11.92
CA ASN A 398 -32.23 11.56 12.72
C ASN A 398 -33.06 10.40 12.17
N VAL A 399 -34.17 10.69 11.47
CA VAL A 399 -35.11 9.69 10.95
C VAL A 399 -35.03 9.61 9.44
N ASP A 400 -35.36 10.69 8.72
CA ASP A 400 -35.40 10.63 7.24
C ASP A 400 -34.02 10.31 6.68
N GLY A 401 -32.95 10.90 7.24
CA GLY A 401 -31.58 10.56 6.85
C GLY A 401 -31.25 9.08 6.99
N VAL A 402 -31.73 8.40 8.03
CA VAL A 402 -31.56 6.94 8.18
C VAL A 402 -32.39 6.20 7.13
N MET A 403 -33.61 6.65 6.85
CA MET A 403 -34.49 6.04 5.84
C MET A 403 -33.90 6.15 4.42
N TRP A 404 -33.34 7.29 4.05
CA TRP A 404 -32.70 7.50 2.75
C TRP A 404 -31.44 6.64 2.61
N CYS A 405 -30.61 6.60 3.65
CA CYS A 405 -29.46 5.71 3.70
C CYS A 405 -29.88 4.24 3.52
N ALA A 406 -30.91 3.80 4.25
CA ALA A 406 -31.41 2.43 4.18
C ALA A 406 -31.95 2.09 2.80
N LYS A 407 -32.70 3.01 2.18
CA LYS A 407 -33.26 2.82 0.84
C LYS A 407 -32.17 2.58 -0.20
N SER A 408 -31.13 3.42 -0.23
CA SER A 408 -30.04 3.29 -1.20
C SER A 408 -29.14 2.08 -0.89
N ALA A 409 -28.70 1.92 0.35
CA ALA A 409 -27.85 0.78 0.75
C ALA A 409 -28.56 -0.57 0.54
N GLY A 410 -29.85 -0.64 0.90
CA GLY A 410 -30.69 -1.83 0.70
C GLY A 410 -30.85 -2.20 -0.77
N ALA A 411 -30.95 -1.21 -1.68
CA ALA A 411 -30.98 -1.47 -3.12
C ALA A 411 -29.68 -2.12 -3.61
N HIS A 412 -28.52 -1.64 -3.16
CA HIS A 412 -27.21 -2.25 -3.48
C HIS A 412 -27.09 -3.66 -2.90
N PHE A 413 -27.45 -3.86 -1.63
CA PHE A 413 -27.40 -5.17 -0.98
C PHE A 413 -28.28 -6.21 -1.68
N ARG A 414 -29.52 -5.84 -2.00
CA ARG A 414 -30.45 -6.71 -2.73
C ARG A 414 -29.90 -7.06 -4.11
N ARG A 415 -29.47 -6.06 -4.88
CA ARG A 415 -28.88 -6.26 -6.21
C ARG A 415 -27.70 -7.23 -6.14
N GLN A 416 -26.76 -6.99 -5.22
CA GLN A 416 -25.58 -7.84 -5.04
C GLN A 416 -25.95 -9.28 -4.69
N LYS A 417 -26.98 -9.47 -3.85
CA LYS A 417 -27.45 -10.81 -3.47
C LYS A 417 -28.12 -11.53 -4.63
N GLU A 418 -28.96 -10.84 -5.39
CA GLU A 418 -29.71 -11.41 -6.51
C GLU A 418 -28.82 -11.69 -7.72
N GLN A 419 -27.91 -10.78 -8.04
CA GLN A 419 -27.07 -10.87 -9.24
C GLN A 419 -25.75 -11.59 -8.99
N GLY A 420 -25.25 -11.60 -7.74
CA GLY A 420 -23.95 -12.18 -7.42
C GLY A 420 -22.78 -11.46 -8.08
N THR A 421 -22.94 -10.18 -8.45
CA THR A 421 -21.93 -9.38 -9.14
C THR A 421 -21.72 -8.00 -8.52
N THR A 422 -20.57 -7.39 -8.76
CA THR A 422 -20.31 -5.96 -8.54
C THR A 422 -21.13 -5.09 -9.50
N ILE A 423 -21.16 -3.77 -9.29
CA ILE A 423 -21.96 -2.84 -10.11
C ILE A 423 -21.51 -2.80 -11.58
N ASP A 424 -20.25 -3.15 -11.85
CA ASP A 424 -19.65 -3.30 -13.18
C ASP A 424 -19.73 -4.74 -13.74
N GLY A 425 -20.43 -5.66 -13.05
CA GLY A 425 -20.76 -6.99 -13.57
C GLY A 425 -19.75 -8.09 -13.27
N LYS A 426 -18.71 -7.86 -12.47
CA LYS A 426 -17.75 -8.90 -12.05
C LYS A 426 -18.34 -9.78 -10.95
N PRO A 427 -18.05 -11.09 -10.90
CA PRO A 427 -18.54 -11.96 -9.83
C PRO A 427 -18.16 -11.47 -8.42
N LEU A 428 -19.09 -11.56 -7.47
CA LEU A 428 -18.82 -11.29 -6.05
C LEU A 428 -18.28 -12.53 -5.36
N GLU A 429 -17.04 -12.43 -4.88
CA GLU A 429 -16.47 -13.43 -3.98
C GLU A 429 -16.79 -13.07 -2.52
N ASN A 430 -17.13 -14.08 -1.71
CA ASN A 430 -17.34 -13.95 -0.26
C ASN A 430 -18.42 -12.92 0.15
N PHE A 431 -19.38 -12.58 -0.73
CA PHE A 431 -20.55 -11.79 -0.34
C PHE A 431 -21.68 -12.72 0.09
N ILE A 432 -22.04 -12.70 1.37
CA ILE A 432 -23.14 -13.52 1.89
C ILE A 432 -24.43 -12.69 1.95
N ALA A 433 -24.36 -11.50 2.55
CA ALA A 433 -25.47 -10.58 2.75
C ALA A 433 -24.92 -9.21 3.14
N GLY A 434 -25.68 -8.14 2.90
CA GLY A 434 -25.36 -6.81 3.41
C GLY A 434 -25.52 -6.68 4.93
N SER A 435 -24.90 -5.67 5.52
CA SER A 435 -25.07 -5.33 6.93
C SER A 435 -25.36 -3.84 7.09
N PHE A 436 -26.59 -3.50 7.47
CA PHE A 436 -26.98 -2.14 7.80
C PHE A 436 -27.05 -1.94 9.30
N ILE A 437 -26.41 -0.88 9.77
CA ILE A 437 -26.33 -0.52 11.18
C ILE A 437 -26.80 0.93 11.28
N ALA A 438 -27.76 1.21 12.15
CA ALA A 438 -28.15 2.59 12.45
C ALA A 438 -27.81 2.97 13.89
N THR A 439 -27.40 4.21 14.09
CA THR A 439 -27.15 4.75 15.42
C THR A 439 -28.43 5.33 16.01
N ALA A 440 -29.03 4.53 16.89
CA ALA A 440 -30.17 4.92 17.70
C ALA A 440 -29.69 5.61 18.99
N SER A 441 -30.30 5.30 20.13
CA SER A 441 -29.89 5.76 21.46
C SER A 441 -30.63 4.96 22.52
N MET A 442 -30.04 4.82 23.72
CA MET A 442 -30.80 4.39 24.90
C MET A 442 -32.09 5.20 25.08
N SER A 443 -32.09 6.46 24.67
CA SER A 443 -33.22 7.40 24.75
C SER A 443 -34.41 7.02 23.86
N GLY A 444 -34.19 6.11 22.89
CA GLY A 444 -35.27 5.50 22.12
C GLY A 444 -35.97 4.35 22.85
N SER A 445 -35.36 3.83 23.93
CA SER A 445 -35.90 2.73 24.75
C SER A 445 -36.36 3.20 26.14
N ILE A 446 -35.74 4.25 26.67
CA ILE A 446 -36.07 4.84 27.97
C ILE A 446 -36.12 6.36 27.88
N VAL A 447 -36.81 7.01 28.83
CA VAL A 447 -36.82 8.48 28.94
C VAL A 447 -35.71 8.93 29.89
N ASN A 448 -34.73 9.68 29.37
CA ASN A 448 -33.62 10.21 30.17
C ASN A 448 -34.09 11.38 31.06
N ILE A 449 -33.90 11.25 32.38
CA ILE A 449 -34.23 12.29 33.37
C ILE A 449 -32.90 12.91 33.86
N PRO A 450 -32.81 14.25 34.01
CA PRO A 450 -33.88 15.25 33.95
C PRO A 450 -34.11 15.91 32.58
N GLN A 451 -33.45 15.43 31.52
CA GLN A 451 -33.44 16.10 30.22
C GLN A 451 -34.80 16.05 29.52
N LEU A 452 -35.37 17.21 29.22
CA LEU A 452 -36.60 17.34 28.44
C LEU A 452 -36.25 17.31 26.95
N GLN A 453 -36.55 16.21 26.27
CA GLN A 453 -36.13 15.97 24.88
C GLN A 453 -37.06 15.03 24.11
N ALA A 454 -38.37 15.28 24.22
CA ALA A 454 -39.40 14.40 23.64
C ALA A 454 -39.15 14.09 22.15
N VAL A 455 -38.81 15.11 21.34
CA VAL A 455 -38.56 14.95 19.90
C VAL A 455 -37.36 14.04 19.63
N TYR A 456 -36.25 14.23 20.35
CA TYR A 456 -35.07 13.39 20.20
C TYR A 456 -35.37 11.93 20.58
N ASN A 457 -36.00 11.71 21.73
CA ASN A 457 -36.39 10.36 22.18
C ASN A 457 -37.31 9.68 21.15
N SER A 458 -38.31 10.41 20.65
CA SER A 458 -39.19 9.93 19.59
C SER A 458 -38.43 9.60 18.31
N SER A 459 -37.48 10.43 17.89
CA SER A 459 -36.65 10.18 16.70
C SER A 459 -35.84 8.89 16.84
N LYS A 460 -35.24 8.64 18.01
CA LYS A 460 -34.43 7.44 18.26
C LYS A 460 -35.29 6.19 18.44
N ALA A 461 -36.48 6.32 19.04
CA ALA A 461 -37.48 5.24 19.08
C ALA A 461 -37.96 4.87 17.67
N ALA A 462 -38.18 5.87 16.81
CA ALA A 462 -38.55 5.67 15.42
C ALA A 462 -37.45 4.89 14.66
N VAL A 463 -36.17 5.26 14.82
CA VAL A 463 -35.05 4.51 14.24
C VAL A 463 -35.00 3.06 14.72
N ILE A 464 -35.17 2.81 16.03
CA ILE A 464 -35.19 1.44 16.58
C ILE A 464 -36.31 0.61 15.94
N HIS A 465 -37.51 1.16 15.89
CA HIS A 465 -38.66 0.43 15.34
C HIS A 465 -38.55 0.24 13.83
N PHE A 466 -38.10 1.28 13.11
CA PHE A 466 -37.85 1.22 11.67
C PHE A 466 -36.84 0.11 11.32
N CYS A 467 -35.70 0.04 12.01
CA CYS A 467 -34.71 -1.01 11.78
C CYS A 467 -35.22 -2.41 12.13
N LYS A 468 -36.11 -2.57 13.11
CA LYS A 468 -36.77 -3.86 13.39
C LYS A 468 -37.67 -4.30 12.22
N SER A 469 -38.44 -3.37 11.65
CA SER A 469 -39.25 -3.65 10.46
C SER A 469 -38.39 -3.99 9.26
N LEU A 470 -37.33 -3.21 8.99
CA LEU A 470 -36.38 -3.50 7.91
C LEU A 470 -35.69 -4.84 8.08
N ALA A 471 -35.38 -5.29 9.30
CA ALA A 471 -34.78 -6.61 9.52
C ALA A 471 -35.69 -7.75 9.02
N VAL A 472 -37.01 -7.57 9.09
CA VAL A 472 -37.98 -8.50 8.52
C VAL A 472 -38.01 -8.35 7.00
N GLU A 473 -38.14 -7.13 6.49
CA GLU A 473 -38.22 -6.85 5.05
C GLU A 473 -36.97 -7.31 4.28
N TRP A 474 -35.79 -7.25 4.90
CA TRP A 474 -34.50 -7.52 4.25
C TRP A 474 -34.02 -8.97 4.42
N THR A 475 -34.87 -9.81 5.01
CA THR A 475 -34.62 -11.24 5.15
C THR A 475 -34.21 -11.84 3.81
N GLY A 476 -33.07 -12.52 3.79
CA GLY A 476 -32.53 -13.16 2.60
C GLY A 476 -31.44 -12.37 1.87
N PHE A 477 -31.31 -11.06 2.09
CA PHE A 477 -30.24 -10.27 1.43
C PHE A 477 -29.45 -9.34 2.34
N ALA A 478 -29.96 -8.94 3.51
CA ALA A 478 -29.20 -8.12 4.45
C ALA A 478 -29.63 -8.32 5.91
N ARG A 479 -28.72 -8.01 6.83
CA ARG A 479 -29.02 -7.89 8.27
C ARG A 479 -29.17 -6.41 8.63
N VAL A 480 -30.07 -6.11 9.55
CA VAL A 480 -30.32 -4.76 10.03
C VAL A 480 -30.21 -4.74 11.55
N ASN A 481 -29.35 -3.87 12.08
CA ASN A 481 -29.13 -3.73 13.52
C ASN A 481 -29.15 -2.26 13.92
N THR A 482 -29.37 -2.01 15.21
CA THR A 482 -29.16 -0.69 15.80
C THR A 482 -28.12 -0.76 16.90
N VAL A 483 -27.32 0.27 17.01
CA VAL A 483 -26.50 0.53 18.20
C VAL A 483 -27.21 1.61 18.99
N SER A 484 -27.41 1.39 20.29
CA SER A 484 -28.08 2.34 21.19
C SER A 484 -27.11 2.79 22.27
N PRO A 485 -26.27 3.80 21.99
CA PRO A 485 -25.33 4.33 22.98
C PRO A 485 -26.02 4.79 24.26
N GLY A 486 -25.36 4.56 25.38
CA GLY A 486 -25.72 5.07 26.70
C GLY A 486 -25.34 6.55 26.89
N TYR A 487 -25.16 6.98 28.14
CA TYR A 487 -24.50 8.26 28.42
C TYR A 487 -23.02 8.17 28.03
N ILE A 488 -22.67 8.74 26.87
CA ILE A 488 -21.29 8.78 26.37
C ILE A 488 -20.91 10.23 26.16
N LEU A 489 -19.69 10.60 26.54
CA LEU A 489 -19.14 11.92 26.24
C LEU A 489 -18.96 12.04 24.72
N THR A 490 -19.82 12.83 24.08
CA THR A 490 -19.75 13.17 22.66
C THR A 490 -20.15 14.62 22.46
N GLU A 491 -19.82 15.21 21.32
CA GLU A 491 -20.16 16.62 21.01
C GLU A 491 -21.64 16.93 21.15
N ILE A 492 -22.49 15.94 20.87
CA ILE A 492 -23.94 16.02 20.99
C ILE A 492 -24.41 16.33 22.41
N SER A 493 -23.58 16.11 23.44
CA SER A 493 -23.92 16.33 24.86
C SER A 493 -23.24 17.57 25.46
N THR A 494 -22.48 18.34 24.68
CA THR A 494 -21.73 19.51 25.16
C THR A 494 -22.63 20.61 25.71
N PHE A 495 -23.82 20.81 25.12
CA PHE A 495 -24.81 21.79 25.54
C PHE A 495 -25.44 21.52 26.92
N CYS A 496 -25.30 20.32 27.47
CA CYS A 496 -25.90 19.94 28.75
C CYS A 496 -25.13 20.51 29.94
N SER A 497 -25.84 21.00 30.96
CA SER A 497 -25.25 21.60 32.16
C SER A 497 -24.41 20.60 32.96
N PRO A 498 -23.37 21.05 33.70
CA PRO A 498 -22.58 20.18 34.59
C PRO A 498 -23.43 19.40 35.60
N GLU A 499 -24.49 20.01 36.11
CA GLU A 499 -25.45 19.38 37.03
C GLU A 499 -26.18 18.19 36.37
N THR A 500 -26.64 18.38 35.13
CA THR A 500 -27.29 17.32 34.34
C THR A 500 -26.31 16.17 34.07
N LYS A 501 -25.07 16.48 33.71
CA LYS A 501 -24.00 15.48 33.49
C LYS A 501 -23.67 14.70 34.77
N ASN A 502 -23.70 15.34 35.94
CA ASN A 502 -23.49 14.68 37.23
C ASN A 502 -24.62 13.72 37.60
N ILE A 503 -25.88 14.07 37.30
CA ILE A 503 -27.02 13.16 37.48
C ILE A 503 -26.89 11.93 36.56
N TRP A 504 -26.42 12.12 35.33
CA TRP A 504 -26.17 11.01 34.40
C TRP A 504 -25.06 10.09 34.87
N LYS A 505 -23.95 10.63 35.40
CA LYS A 505 -22.86 9.84 36.02
C LYS A 505 -23.41 8.87 37.07
N GLY A 506 -24.29 9.34 37.94
CA GLY A 506 -24.92 8.51 38.98
C GLY A 506 -25.89 7.44 38.45
N LYS A 507 -26.22 7.45 37.16
CA LYS A 507 -27.12 6.48 36.50
C LYS A 507 -26.38 5.51 35.57
N ILE A 508 -25.05 5.61 35.47
CA ILE A 508 -24.21 4.64 34.75
C ILE A 508 -24.02 3.42 35.63
N VAL A 509 -24.25 2.23 35.08
CA VAL A 509 -24.05 0.96 35.79
C VAL A 509 -22.55 0.77 36.07
N MET A 510 -22.19 0.58 37.35
CA MET A 510 -20.79 0.37 37.78
C MET A 510 -20.14 -0.78 37.00
N GLY A 511 -18.97 -0.51 36.42
CA GLY A 511 -18.21 -1.46 35.57
C GLY A 511 -18.09 -1.05 34.10
N SER A 512 -18.77 0.02 33.68
CA SER A 512 -18.68 0.57 32.32
C SER A 512 -17.77 1.80 32.34
N SER A 513 -16.54 1.69 31.81
CA SER A 513 -15.65 2.85 31.64
C SER A 513 -16.15 3.73 30.50
N THR A 514 -17.03 4.68 30.80
CA THR A 514 -17.44 5.75 29.89
C THR A 514 -18.06 6.90 30.69
N LEU A 515 -17.23 7.86 31.11
CA LEU A 515 -17.49 9.31 31.18
C LEU A 515 -16.22 10.07 31.57
#